data_AF-A0A392RZ81-F1
#
_entry.id   AF-A0A392RZ81-F1
#
_cell.length_a   1.000
_cell.length_b   1.000
_cell.length_c   1.000
_cell.angle_alpha   90.00
_cell.angle_beta   90.00
_cell.angle_gamma   90.00
#
_symmetry.space_group_name_H-M   'P 1'
#
loop_
_entity.id
_entity.type
_entity.pdbx_description
1 polymer ?
#
loop_
_entity_poly.entity_id
_entity_poly.type
_entity_poly.pdbx_seq_one_letter_code
_entity_poly.pdbx_strand_id
1 'polypeptide(L)' 'MWGWGTIPMYEIAFQQMGYRVKFTDFETAVFGHLRVSPSQLHPNSMAFLRAFEVTAGYLRIAPIVKLFFHAFGLQRSCPK' A
#
# COMPACT_ATOMS: atom_id res chain seq x y z
N MET A 1 -4.39 -6.21 23.98
CA MET A 1 -3.62 -7.41 23.59
C MET A 1 -3.23 -7.19 22.12
N TRP A 2 -2.08 -6.53 21.89
CA TRP A 2 -1.64 -6.19 20.52
C TRP A 2 -1.10 -7.46 19.86
N GLY A 3 -1.83 -7.99 18.89
CA GLY A 3 -1.43 -9.17 18.13
C GLY A 3 -0.29 -8.80 17.17
N TRP A 4 0.68 -9.71 17.04
CA TRP A 4 1.88 -9.62 16.21
C TRP A 4 1.59 -9.64 14.69
N GLY A 5 0.69 -8.77 14.23
CA GLY A 5 0.21 -8.78 12.84
C GLY A 5 -0.66 -7.59 12.43
N THR A 6 -1.09 -6.72 13.36
CA THR A 6 -1.79 -5.49 13.03
C THR A 6 -0.86 -4.29 13.14
N ILE A 7 -0.75 -3.54 12.04
CA ILE A 7 -0.13 -2.22 12.08
C ILE A 7 -1.13 -1.29 12.78
N PRO A 8 -0.76 -0.65 13.92
CA PRO A 8 -1.67 0.14 14.74
C PRO A 8 -2.49 1.18 13.97
N MET A 9 -1.85 1.77 12.97
CA MET A 9 -2.42 2.82 12.16
C MET A 9 -3.73 2.37 11.47
N TYR A 10 -3.77 1.19 10.84
CA TYR A 10 -4.95 0.78 10.07
C TYR A 10 -6.13 0.40 10.95
N GLU A 11 -5.88 -0.19 12.12
CA GLU A 11 -6.94 -0.50 13.09
C GLU A 11 -7.58 0.79 13.61
N ILE A 12 -6.75 1.74 14.03
CA ILE A 12 -7.23 3.05 14.49
C ILE A 12 -7.94 3.79 13.35
N ALA A 13 -7.35 3.86 12.16
CA ALA A 13 -7.91 4.62 11.04
C ALA A 13 -9.23 4.04 10.53
N PHE A 14 -9.29 2.73 10.30
CA PHE A 14 -10.46 2.11 9.65
C PHE A 14 -11.53 1.67 10.64
N GLN A 15 -11.15 1.14 11.81
CA GLN A 15 -12.13 0.64 12.78
C GLN A 15 -12.55 1.69 13.79
N GLN A 16 -11.60 2.43 14.38
CA GLN A 16 -11.93 3.41 15.43
C GLN A 16 -12.41 4.75 14.86
N MET A 17 -11.73 5.28 13.84
CA MET A 17 -12.11 6.54 13.20
C MET A 17 -13.13 6.35 12.07
N GLY A 18 -13.45 5.11 11.68
CA GLY A 18 -14.43 4.80 10.65
C GLY A 18 -14.03 5.24 9.24
N TYR A 19 -12.74 5.48 8.99
CA TYR A 19 -12.28 5.92 7.69
C TYR A 19 -12.46 4.80 6.65
N ARG A 20 -13.05 5.15 5.49
CA ARG A 20 -13.24 4.20 4.38
C ARG A 20 -12.42 4.68 3.19
N VAL A 21 -11.33 3.98 2.91
CA VAL A 21 -10.52 4.21 1.70
C VAL A 21 -11.03 3.31 0.59
N LYS A 22 -11.33 3.90 -0.56
CA LYS A 22 -11.50 3.13 -1.80
C LYS A 22 -10.12 2.94 -2.40
N PHE A 23 -9.71 1.68 -2.55
CA PHE A 23 -8.50 1.34 -3.29
C PHE A 23 -8.75 1.50 -4.79
N THR A 24 -7.74 1.96 -5.51
CA THR A 24 -7.79 2.02 -6.98
C THR A 24 -7.46 0.66 -7.58
N ASP A 25 -7.73 0.50 -8.87
CA ASP A 25 -7.39 -0.72 -9.60
C ASP A 25 -5.88 -0.98 -9.57
N PHE A 26 -5.07 0.07 -9.63
CA PHE A 26 -3.62 -0.03 -9.53
C PHE A 26 -3.17 -0.54 -8.16
N GLU A 27 -3.64 0.07 -7.06
CA GLU A 27 -3.30 -0.38 -5.71
C GLU A 27 -3.73 -1.84 -5.49
N THR A 28 -4.93 -2.18 -5.93
CA THR A 28 -5.47 -3.55 -5.84
C THR A 28 -4.60 -4.53 -6.62
N ALA A 29 -4.12 -4.14 -7.80
CA ALA A 29 -3.19 -4.95 -8.58
C ALA A 29 -1.84 -5.13 -7.88
N VAL A 30 -1.32 -4.11 -7.19
CA VAL A 30 -0.07 -4.24 -6.42
C VAL A 30 -0.26 -5.14 -5.20
N PHE A 31 -1.36 -5.01 -4.46
CA PHE A 31 -1.66 -5.92 -3.35
C PHE A 31 -1.78 -7.37 -3.82
N GLY A 32 -2.46 -7.59 -4.95
CA GLY A 32 -2.56 -8.90 -5.60
C GLY A 32 -1.20 -9.46 -6.02
N HIS A 33 -0.31 -8.61 -6.57
CA HIS A 33 1.04 -9.00 -6.94
C HIS A 33 1.89 -9.42 -5.74
N LEU A 34 1.76 -8.71 -4.62
CA LEU A 34 2.46 -9.00 -3.35
C LEU A 34 1.84 -10.17 -2.56
N ARG A 35 0.59 -10.53 -2.87
CA ARG A 35 -0.24 -11.47 -2.09
C ARG A 35 -0.38 -11.04 -0.63
N VAL A 36 -0.59 -9.75 -0.38
CA VAL A 36 -0.78 -9.17 0.96
C VAL A 36 -2.09 -8.43 1.06
N SER A 37 -2.67 -8.35 2.26
CA SER A 37 -3.78 -7.44 2.52
C SER A 37 -3.27 -5.99 2.66
N PRO A 38 -4.11 -4.97 2.43
CA PRO A 38 -3.71 -3.57 2.62
C PRO A 38 -3.17 -3.29 4.03
N SER A 39 -3.73 -3.94 5.05
CA SER A 39 -3.31 -3.81 6.45
C SER A 39 -1.92 -4.37 6.76
N GLN A 40 -1.40 -5.27 5.91
CA GLN A 40 -0.06 -5.85 6.05
C GLN A 40 1.02 -4.97 5.42
N LEU A 41 0.64 -4.01 4.57
CA LEU A 41 1.59 -3.11 3.93
C LEU A 41 1.86 -1.89 4.83
N HIS A 42 3.12 -1.58 5.12
CA HIS A 42 3.46 -0.44 5.98
C HIS A 42 2.85 0.88 5.46
N PRO A 43 2.35 1.78 6.33
CA PRO A 43 1.76 3.06 5.92
C PRO A 43 2.64 3.87 4.97
N ASN A 44 3.97 3.83 5.18
CA ASN A 44 4.93 4.46 4.28
C ASN A 44 4.91 3.86 2.86
N SER A 45 4.87 2.53 2.76
CA SER A 45 4.73 1.84 1.47
C SER A 45 3.40 2.15 0.80
N MET A 46 2.34 2.36 1.58
CA MET A 46 1.05 2.80 1.07
C MET A 46 1.11 4.22 0.50
N ALA A 47 1.85 5.13 1.15
CA ALA A 47 2.10 6.47 0.63
C ALA A 47 2.88 6.44 -0.70
N PHE A 48 3.87 5.54 -0.86
CA PHE A 48 4.58 5.38 -2.12
C PHE A 48 3.67 4.92 -3.26
N LEU A 49 2.76 3.98 -3.01
CA LEU A 49 1.78 3.54 -4.01
C LEU A 49 0.93 4.71 -4.51
N ARG A 50 0.41 5.51 -3.57
CA ARG A 50 -0.38 6.70 -3.90
C ARG A 50 0.42 7.76 -4.64
N ALA A 51 1.63 8.07 -4.17
CA ALA A 51 2.48 9.05 -4.81
C ALA A 51 2.84 8.64 -6.25
N PHE A 52 3.13 7.35 -6.47
CA PHE A 52 3.42 6.83 -7.80
C PHE A 52 2.22 6.93 -8.75
N GLU A 53 1.03 6.55 -8.29
CA GLU A 53 -0.19 6.63 -9.08
C GLU A 53 -0.52 8.08 -9.48
N VAL A 54 -0.43 9.02 -8.53
CA VAL A 54 -0.64 10.45 -8.79
C VAL A 54 0.41 10.98 -9.77
N THR A 55 1.68 10.59 -9.61
CA THR A 55 2.76 11.01 -10.50
C THR A 55 2.58 10.46 -11.92
N ALA A 56 2.17 9.19 -12.05
CA ALA A 56 1.86 8.59 -13.36
C ALA A 56 0.71 9.33 -14.05
N GLY A 57 -0.35 9.67 -13.30
CA GLY A 57 -1.45 10.49 -13.79
C GLY A 57 -1.00 11.88 -14.26
N TYR A 58 -0.15 12.56 -13.48
CA TYR A 58 0.43 13.86 -13.87
C TYR A 58 1.26 13.77 -15.15
N LEU A 59 2.08 12.71 -15.28
CA LEU A 59 2.90 12.44 -16.46
C LEU A 59 2.12 11.88 -17.65
N ARG A 60 0.80 11.66 -17.49
CA ARG A 60 -0.08 11.03 -18.50
C ARG A 60 0.39 9.65 -18.96
N ILE A 61 0.98 8.88 -18.06
CA ILE A 61 1.35 7.48 -18.28
C ILE A 61 0.48 6.55 -17.44
N ALA A 62 0.34 5.31 -17.89
CA ALA A 62 -0.35 4.30 -17.09
C ALA A 62 0.50 3.92 -15.86
N PRO A 63 -0.08 3.85 -14.65
CA PRO A 63 0.60 3.31 -13.48
C PRO A 63 0.74 1.79 -13.64
N ILE A 64 1.93 1.32 -14.02
CA ILE A 64 2.20 -0.09 -14.28
C ILE A 64 2.84 -0.73 -13.05
N VAL A 65 2.29 -1.86 -12.60
CA VAL A 65 2.80 -2.62 -11.43
C VAL A 65 4.29 -2.94 -11.56
N LYS A 66 4.73 -3.43 -12.74
CA LYS A 66 6.15 -3.72 -12.99
C LYS A 66 7.03 -2.48 -12.87
N LEU A 67 6.55 -1.31 -13.34
CA LEU A 67 7.30 -0.06 -13.26
C LEU A 67 7.39 0.43 -11.82
N PHE A 68 6.33 0.27 -11.03
CA PHE A 68 6.35 0.55 -9.60
C PHE A 68 7.43 -0.26 -8.87
N PHE A 69 7.51 -1.57 -9.10
CA PHE A 69 8.54 -2.42 -8.50
C PHE A 69 9.95 -2.19 -9.03
N HIS A 70 10.08 -1.65 -10.25
CA HIS A 70 11.35 -1.19 -10.77
C HIS A 70 11.82 0.10 -10.08
N ALA A 71 10.90 1.03 -9.80
CA ALA A 71 11.19 2.29 -9.14
C ALA A 71 11.37 2.15 -7.61
N PHE A 72 10.60 1.26 -6.98
CA PHE A 72 10.59 1.05 -5.54
C PHE A 72 10.91 -0.40 -5.19
N GLY A 73 12.05 -0.61 -4.52
CA GLY A 73 12.37 -1.88 -3.90
C GLY A 73 11.57 -2.09 -2.61
N LEU A 74 10.44 -2.80 -2.69
CA LEU A 74 9.72 -3.23 -1.49
C LEU A 74 10.46 -4.39 -0.82
N GLN A 75 11.15 -4.10 0.27
CA GLN A 75 11.74 -5.14 1.12
C GLN A 75 10.74 -5.55 2.20
N ARG A 76 10.58 -6.87 2.40
CA ARG A 76 9.93 -7.35 3.61
C ARG A 76 10.86 -7.04 4.78
N SER A 77 10.37 -6.30 5.77
CA SER A 77 11.06 -6.24 7.06
C SER A 77 11.07 -7.67 7.62
N CYS A 78 12.22 -8.33 7.57
CA CYS A 78 12.41 -9.56 8.32
C CYS A 78 12.26 -9.18 9.81
N PRO A 79 11.41 -9.88 10.59
CA PRO A 79 11.36 -9.65 12.04
C PRO A 79 12.77 -9.90 12.60
N LYS A 80 13.29 -8.96 13.39
CA LYS A 80 14.39 -9.27 14.31
C LYS A 80 13.83 -10.03 15.51
#